data_AF-A0A1B9KIK0-F1
#
_entry.id   AF-A0A1B9KIK0-F1
#
_cell.length_a   1.000
_cell.length_b   1.000
_cell.length_c   1.000
_cell.angle_alpha   90.00
_cell.angle_beta   90.00
_cell.angle_gamma   90.00
#
_symmetry.space_group_name_H-M   'P 1'
#
loop_
_entity.id
_entity.type
_entity.pdbx_description
1 polymer ?
#
loop_
_entity_poly.entity_id
_entity_poly.type
_entity_poly.pdbx_seq_one_letter_code
_entity_poly.pdbx_strand_id
1 'polypeptide(L)'
;MYFSRVTLKLDRLPYVMQQKMQYAGQYAIHQWLWQLFPNQERRTFLFREEATRQSRYYYLLSEVAPIKDHQLFVVETKPYAPQLTIGMNLMFSLRANPIIFKNGKRSDVMMNAKFLAKQQGLSSSIEINGLQNQAALNWLVNQGEKRGFSLMQNTGQQPKCNIVGYYQHRFKKKADAKPITFSSVDFQGILTVTHPELFSDTLYQGIGKSKGFGCGLFLIKRYQ
;
A
#
# COMPACT_ATOMS: atom_id res chain seq x y z
N MET A 1 -9.94 -6.53 14.79
CA MET A 1 -9.43 -5.36 14.07
C MET A 1 -10.59 -4.45 13.69
N TYR A 2 -10.31 -3.22 13.30
CA TYR A 2 -11.29 -2.23 12.86
C TYR A 2 -10.91 -1.70 11.49
N PHE A 3 -11.91 -1.57 10.61
CA PHE A 3 -11.75 -0.96 9.31
C PHE A 3 -12.53 0.35 9.27
N SER A 4 -11.84 1.43 8.92
CA SER A 4 -12.39 2.77 9.00
C SER A 4 -12.22 3.53 7.69
N ARG A 5 -13.22 4.34 7.34
CA ARG A 5 -13.08 5.42 6.38
C ARG A 5 -12.84 6.71 7.15
N VAL A 6 -11.72 7.37 6.87
CA VAL A 6 -11.30 8.59 7.54
C VAL A 6 -11.23 9.70 6.50
N THR A 7 -12.13 10.67 6.56
CA THR A 7 -12.19 11.78 5.61
C THR A 7 -11.56 13.04 6.20
N LEU A 8 -10.60 13.64 5.50
CA LEU A 8 -9.96 14.89 5.91
C LEU A 8 -10.88 16.08 5.61
N LYS A 9 -11.13 16.92 6.62
CA LYS A 9 -11.88 18.18 6.48
C LYS A 9 -10.98 19.24 5.84
N LEU A 10 -10.81 19.16 4.52
CA LEU A 10 -9.88 20.01 3.75
C LEU A 10 -10.18 21.50 3.93
N ASP A 11 -11.45 21.87 3.97
CA ASP A 11 -11.98 23.22 4.20
C ASP A 11 -11.60 23.81 5.56
N ARG A 12 -11.34 22.96 6.55
CA ARG A 12 -10.99 23.37 7.93
C ARG A 12 -9.51 23.30 8.24
N LEU A 13 -8.68 22.93 7.27
CA LEU A 13 -7.27 22.70 7.50
C LEU A 13 -6.53 24.06 7.65
N PRO A 14 -5.90 24.37 8.80
CA PRO A 14 -5.16 25.61 8.96
C PRO A 14 -4.05 25.77 7.91
N TYR A 15 -3.72 27.00 7.51
CA TYR A 15 -2.72 27.29 6.47
C TYR A 15 -1.37 26.60 6.74
N VAL A 16 -0.89 26.62 7.98
CA VAL A 16 0.37 25.95 8.38
C VAL A 16 0.33 24.43 8.16
N MET A 17 -0.85 23.81 8.29
CA MET A 17 -1.03 22.38 8.03
C MET A 17 -1.12 22.10 6.53
N GLN A 18 -1.74 23.00 5.75
CA GLN A 18 -1.73 22.91 4.29
C GLN A 18 -0.29 22.98 3.75
N GLN A 19 0.52 23.93 4.22
CA GLN A 19 1.94 24.03 3.88
C GLN A 19 2.70 22.75 4.28
N LYS A 20 2.45 22.24 5.49
CA LYS A 20 3.03 20.96 5.94
C LYS A 20 2.65 19.79 5.05
N MET A 21 1.39 19.70 4.62
CA MET A 21 0.97 18.68 3.67
C MET A 21 1.73 18.77 2.34
N GLN A 22 2.00 19.99 1.85
CA GLN A 22 2.72 20.19 0.59
C GLN A 22 4.16 19.69 0.65
N TYR A 23 4.95 20.05 1.68
CA TYR A 23 6.36 19.66 1.73
C TYR A 23 6.60 18.26 2.35
N ALA A 24 5.76 17.83 3.29
CA ALA A 24 5.92 16.57 4.02
C ALA A 24 5.01 15.45 3.52
N GLY A 25 3.99 15.75 2.69
CA GLY A 25 3.16 14.75 2.03
C GLY A 25 2.65 13.68 2.99
N GLN A 26 2.92 12.42 2.65
CA GLN A 26 2.52 11.24 3.44
C GLN A 26 3.06 11.23 4.88
N TYR A 27 4.18 11.91 5.16
CA TYR A 27 4.67 12.03 6.53
C TYR A 27 3.74 12.89 7.39
N ALA A 28 3.23 14.01 6.85
CA ALA A 28 2.25 14.84 7.55
C ALA A 28 0.97 14.05 7.82
N ILE A 29 0.45 13.37 6.79
CA ILE A 29 -0.74 12.54 6.89
C ILE A 29 -0.57 11.44 7.93
N HIS A 30 0.57 10.75 7.93
CA HIS A 30 0.86 9.72 8.91
C HIS A 30 0.81 10.26 10.35
N GLN A 31 1.42 11.42 10.59
CA GLN A 31 1.38 12.06 11.91
C GLN A 31 -0.05 12.44 12.33
N TRP A 32 -0.88 12.92 11.40
CA TRP A 32 -2.25 13.30 11.72
C TRP A 32 -3.15 12.10 11.95
N LEU A 33 -3.04 11.04 11.13
CA LEU A 33 -3.77 9.79 11.36
C LEU A 33 -3.38 9.15 12.70
N TRP A 34 -2.13 9.33 13.15
CA TRP A 34 -1.70 8.85 14.47
C TRP A 34 -2.46 9.50 15.63
N GLN A 35 -2.90 10.74 15.48
CA GLN A 35 -3.68 11.45 16.51
C GLN A 35 -5.01 10.76 16.81
N LEU A 36 -5.49 9.89 15.92
CA LEU A 36 -6.67 9.07 16.15
C LEU A 36 -6.45 7.96 17.20
N PHE A 37 -5.22 7.77 17.68
CA PHE A 37 -4.78 6.71 18.58
C PHE A 37 -3.95 7.24 19.76
N PRO A 38 -4.51 8.13 20.61
CA PRO A 38 -3.75 8.85 21.64
C PRO A 38 -3.06 7.94 22.68
N ASN A 39 -3.63 6.77 22.95
CA ASN A 39 -3.15 5.84 23.99
C ASN A 39 -2.26 4.71 23.42
N GLN A 40 -1.64 4.91 22.26
CA GLN A 40 -0.82 3.87 21.59
C GLN A 40 0.62 4.34 21.44
N GLU A 41 1.55 3.56 22.00
CA GLU A 41 3.00 3.85 21.96
C GLU A 41 3.64 3.47 20.62
N ARG A 42 3.02 2.55 19.88
CA ARG A 42 3.51 2.03 18.60
C ARG A 42 2.44 2.13 17.52
N ARG A 43 2.85 1.97 16.26
CA ARG A 43 1.93 2.05 15.12
C ARG A 43 1.09 0.79 15.09
N THR A 44 -0.20 0.93 15.35
CA THR A 44 -1.16 -0.17 15.33
C THR A 44 -2.12 -0.10 14.14
N PHE A 45 -1.75 0.66 13.10
CA PHE A 45 -2.57 0.83 11.90
C PHE A 45 -1.78 0.76 10.58
N LEU A 46 -2.51 0.37 9.54
CA LEU A 46 -2.20 0.58 8.13
C LEU A 46 -3.18 1.58 7.54
N PHE A 47 -2.77 2.25 6.47
CA PHE A 47 -3.68 3.10 5.74
C PHE A 47 -3.40 3.09 4.25
N ARG A 48 -4.39 3.51 3.48
CA ARG A 48 -4.28 3.82 2.06
C ARG A 48 -5.03 5.10 1.78
N GLU A 49 -4.39 6.02 1.08
CA GLU A 49 -5.00 7.25 0.62
C GLU A 49 -5.79 7.03 -0.66
N GLU A 50 -6.99 7.61 -0.69
CA GLU A 50 -7.81 7.78 -1.88
C GLU A 50 -8.17 9.27 -1.98
N ALA A 51 -7.79 9.89 -3.09
CA ALA A 51 -7.92 11.33 -3.26
C ALA A 51 -8.52 11.68 -4.62
N THR A 52 -9.37 12.70 -4.60
CA THR A 52 -9.82 13.43 -5.79
C THR A 52 -9.34 14.88 -5.69
N ARG A 53 -9.66 15.73 -6.66
CA ARG A 53 -9.37 17.17 -6.56
C ARG A 53 -10.08 17.84 -5.39
N GLN A 54 -11.24 17.34 -4.97
CA GLN A 54 -12.12 17.99 -3.99
C GLN A 54 -12.18 17.28 -2.63
N SER A 55 -11.82 16.00 -2.59
CA SER A 55 -11.91 15.19 -1.38
C SER A 55 -10.67 14.34 -1.18
N ARG A 56 -10.32 14.12 0.09
CA ARG A 56 -9.22 13.25 0.48
C ARG A 56 -9.68 12.39 1.64
N TYR A 57 -9.64 11.08 1.45
CA TYR A 57 -10.02 10.12 2.48
C TYR A 57 -9.02 8.97 2.53
N TYR A 58 -9.07 8.24 3.64
CA TYR A 58 -8.17 7.14 3.92
C TYR A 58 -8.97 5.93 4.34
N TYR A 59 -8.63 4.78 3.76
CA TYR A 59 -8.98 3.51 4.35
C TYR A 59 -7.95 3.17 5.40
N LEU A 60 -8.42 2.87 6.61
CA LEU A 60 -7.62 2.58 7.79
C LEU A 60 -7.94 1.18 8.27
N LEU A 61 -6.91 0.37 8.54
CA LEU A 61 -7.06 -0.91 9.24
C LEU A 61 -6.25 -0.83 10.53
N SER A 62 -6.90 -0.98 11.68
CA SER A 62 -6.27 -0.76 12.99
C SER A 62 -6.60 -1.85 14.01
N GLU A 63 -5.68 -2.10 14.95
CA GLU A 63 -5.88 -3.04 16.07
C GLU A 63 -6.99 -2.57 17.00
N VAL A 64 -6.97 -1.28 17.36
CA VAL A 64 -7.99 -0.61 18.18
C VAL A 64 -8.83 0.34 17.32
N ALA A 65 -10.04 0.65 17.78
CA ALA A 65 -10.89 1.62 17.09
C ALA A 65 -10.26 3.02 17.19
N PRO A 66 -10.17 3.79 16.09
CA PRO A 66 -9.79 5.20 16.17
C PRO A 66 -10.84 6.00 16.97
N ILE A 67 -10.42 7.09 17.61
CA ILE A 67 -11.38 8.03 18.20
C ILE A 67 -12.29 8.60 17.10
N LYS A 68 -13.58 8.73 17.42
CA LYS A 68 -14.60 9.20 16.46
C LYS A 68 -14.54 10.72 16.29
N ASP A 69 -14.44 11.44 17.40
CA ASP A 69 -14.44 12.89 17.42
C ASP A 69 -13.02 13.42 17.27
N HIS A 70 -12.75 14.03 16.11
CA HIS A 70 -11.46 14.63 15.81
C HIS A 70 -11.62 15.94 15.04
N GLN A 71 -10.76 16.91 15.33
CA GLN A 71 -10.83 18.23 14.70
C GLN A 71 -10.63 18.14 13.18
N LEU A 72 -9.65 17.35 12.73
CA LEU A 72 -9.26 17.24 11.31
C LEU A 72 -10.08 16.23 10.51
N PHE A 73 -10.72 15.27 11.17
CA PHE A 73 -11.25 14.09 10.49
C PHE A 73 -12.72 13.85 10.79
N VAL A 74 -13.42 13.28 9.81
CA VAL A 74 -14.67 12.53 10.01
C VAL A 74 -14.30 11.06 9.96
N VAL A 75 -14.69 10.29 10.97
CA VAL A 75 -14.26 8.90 11.15
C VAL A 75 -15.46 7.97 11.19
N GLU A 76 -15.54 7.08 10.21
CA GLU A 76 -16.55 6.03 10.14
C GLU A 76 -15.86 4.69 10.33
N THR A 77 -16.22 3.95 11.39
CA THR A 77 -15.52 2.72 11.79
C THR A 77 -16.48 1.54 11.85
N LYS A 78 -16.03 0.38 11.38
CA LYS A 78 -16.72 -0.90 11.61
C LYS A 78 -15.75 -1.99 12.09
N PRO A 79 -16.22 -3.01 12.83
CA PRO A 79 -15.44 -4.21 13.09
C PRO A 79 -14.96 -4.85 11.77
N TYR A 80 -13.74 -5.38 11.79
CA TYR A 80 -13.13 -6.06 10.65
C TYR A 80 -12.67 -7.46 11.07
N ALA A 81 -13.43 -8.46 10.60
CA ALA A 81 -13.20 -9.88 10.82
C ALA A 81 -13.61 -10.65 9.55
N PRO A 82 -12.82 -10.57 8.46
CA PRO A 82 -13.15 -11.25 7.21
C PRO A 82 -13.22 -12.76 7.44
N GLN A 83 -14.32 -13.38 7.01
CA GLN A 83 -14.51 -14.83 7.07
C GLN A 83 -13.85 -15.47 5.84
N LEU A 84 -12.61 -15.92 6.01
CA LEU A 84 -11.78 -16.48 4.95
C LEU A 84 -11.85 -18.01 4.97
N THR A 85 -11.95 -18.64 3.80
CA THR A 85 -11.91 -20.10 3.64
C THR A 85 -10.89 -20.47 2.58
N ILE A 86 -10.31 -21.67 2.69
CA ILE A 86 -9.41 -22.20 1.65
C ILE A 86 -10.16 -22.23 0.31
N GLY A 87 -9.48 -21.84 -0.77
CA GLY A 87 -10.03 -21.79 -2.12
C GLY A 87 -10.90 -20.55 -2.41
N MET A 88 -11.15 -19.68 -1.43
CA MET A 88 -11.95 -18.47 -1.64
C MET A 88 -11.26 -17.52 -2.62
N ASN A 89 -11.98 -17.11 -3.67
CA ASN A 89 -11.51 -16.09 -4.60
C ASN A 89 -11.93 -14.69 -4.15
N LEU A 90 -10.98 -13.77 -4.16
CA LEU A 90 -11.17 -12.39 -3.75
C LEU A 90 -10.59 -11.45 -4.80
N MET A 91 -11.36 -10.45 -5.21
CA MET A 91 -10.78 -9.30 -5.90
C MET A 91 -9.99 -8.49 -4.88
N PHE A 92 -8.80 -8.06 -5.26
CA PHE A 92 -7.96 -7.24 -4.40
C PHE A 92 -7.46 -5.98 -5.09
N SER A 93 -7.19 -4.96 -4.29
CA SER A 93 -6.31 -3.85 -4.65
C SER A 93 -5.27 -3.64 -3.56
N LEU A 94 -4.01 -3.49 -3.96
CA LEU A 94 -2.88 -3.35 -3.06
C LEU A 94 -1.93 -2.27 -3.60
N ARG A 95 -1.65 -1.25 -2.80
CA ARG A 95 -0.49 -0.38 -3.01
C ARG A 95 0.66 -0.92 -2.18
N ALA A 96 1.75 -1.38 -2.79
CA ALA A 96 2.90 -1.90 -2.06
C ALA A 96 4.20 -1.20 -2.48
N ASN A 97 5.21 -1.25 -1.63
CA ASN A 97 6.58 -0.87 -1.97
C ASN A 97 7.41 -2.16 -2.12
N PRO A 98 7.48 -2.73 -3.34
CA PRO A 98 8.22 -3.95 -3.60
C PRO A 98 9.72 -3.66 -3.64
N ILE A 99 10.45 -4.32 -2.75
CA ILE A 99 11.91 -4.12 -2.62
C ILE A 99 12.64 -5.44 -2.66
N ILE A 100 13.89 -5.37 -3.10
CA ILE A 100 14.87 -6.43 -2.99
C ILE A 100 16.12 -5.90 -2.28
N PHE A 101 16.87 -6.82 -1.66
CA PHE A 101 18.19 -6.53 -1.13
C PHE A 101 19.23 -7.20 -2.04
N LYS A 102 20.15 -6.43 -2.57
CA LYS A 102 21.28 -6.91 -3.38
C LYS A 102 22.57 -6.36 -2.78
N ASN A 103 23.51 -7.24 -2.45
CA ASN A 103 24.79 -6.87 -1.84
C ASN A 103 24.62 -5.95 -0.61
N GLY A 104 23.68 -6.28 0.27
CA GLY A 104 23.35 -5.47 1.45
C GLY A 104 22.63 -4.14 1.17
N LYS A 105 22.41 -3.76 -0.11
CA LYS A 105 21.72 -2.53 -0.49
C LYS A 105 20.29 -2.81 -0.90
N ARG A 106 19.37 -1.98 -0.41
CA ARG A 106 17.97 -1.99 -0.80
C ARG A 106 17.81 -1.38 -2.19
N SER A 107 17.05 -2.04 -3.06
CA SER A 107 16.64 -1.52 -4.36
C SER A 107 15.13 -1.73 -4.56
N ASP A 108 14.53 -0.81 -5.31
CA ASP A 108 13.17 -0.99 -5.84
C ASP A 108 13.18 -2.10 -6.91
N VAL A 109 12.17 -2.98 -6.87
CA VAL A 109 12.11 -4.15 -7.76
C VAL A 109 12.07 -3.74 -9.24
N MET A 110 11.24 -2.74 -9.57
CA MET A 110 11.07 -2.30 -10.95
C MET A 110 12.32 -1.58 -11.46
N MET A 111 12.97 -0.76 -10.64
CA MET A 111 14.19 -0.06 -11.02
C MET A 111 15.38 -1.00 -11.13
N ASN A 112 15.45 -2.04 -10.29
CA ASN A 112 16.45 -3.09 -10.47
C ASN A 112 16.26 -3.83 -11.81
N ALA A 113 15.02 -4.18 -12.16
CA ALA A 113 14.72 -4.82 -13.45
C ALA A 113 15.14 -3.92 -14.63
N LYS A 114 14.81 -2.62 -14.57
CA LYS A 114 15.25 -1.64 -15.57
C LYS A 114 16.77 -1.53 -15.68
N PHE A 115 17.47 -1.54 -14.54
CA PHE A 115 18.93 -1.50 -14.52
C PHE A 115 19.53 -2.74 -15.20
N LEU A 116 19.04 -3.93 -14.87
CA LEU A 116 19.51 -5.19 -15.45
C LEU A 116 19.23 -5.26 -16.96
N ALA A 117 18.04 -4.83 -17.39
CA ALA A 117 17.70 -4.79 -18.81
C ALA A 117 18.67 -3.90 -19.61
N LYS A 118 18.96 -2.69 -19.11
CA LYS A 118 19.93 -1.78 -19.73
C LYS A 118 21.34 -2.36 -19.76
N GLN A 119 21.76 -3.09 -18.71
CA GLN A 119 23.05 -3.76 -18.67
C GLN A 119 23.17 -4.86 -19.74
N GLN A 120 22.05 -5.47 -20.13
CA GLN A 120 21.95 -6.44 -21.22
C GLN A 120 21.85 -5.79 -22.61
N GLY A 121 21.98 -4.47 -22.71
CA GLY A 121 21.91 -3.75 -23.98
C GLY A 121 20.51 -3.41 -24.47
N LEU A 122 19.46 -3.72 -23.70
CA LEU A 122 18.09 -3.34 -24.07
C LEU A 122 17.91 -1.82 -23.97
N SER A 123 17.39 -1.24 -25.05
CA SER A 123 17.10 0.20 -25.16
C SER A 123 15.61 0.49 -25.36
N SER A 124 14.82 -0.49 -25.81
CA SER A 124 13.37 -0.37 -26.01
C SER A 124 12.64 -0.12 -24.70
N SER A 125 11.92 1.00 -24.63
CA SER A 125 11.11 1.35 -23.46
C SER A 125 9.99 0.34 -23.21
N ILE A 126 9.40 -0.23 -24.26
CA ILE A 126 8.32 -1.23 -24.17
C ILE A 126 8.84 -2.51 -23.53
N GLU A 127 9.97 -3.04 -24.02
CA GLU A 127 10.57 -4.27 -23.49
C GLU A 127 11.02 -4.09 -22.04
N ILE A 128 11.68 -2.96 -21.75
CA ILE A 128 12.09 -2.60 -20.39
C ILE A 128 10.87 -2.54 -19.47
N ASN A 129 9.80 -1.83 -19.87
CA ASN A 129 8.57 -1.75 -19.06
C ASN A 129 7.94 -3.12 -18.82
N GLY A 130 7.95 -4.01 -19.83
CA GLY A 130 7.53 -5.40 -19.69
C GLY A 130 8.31 -6.14 -18.61
N LEU A 131 9.64 -6.02 -18.61
CA LEU A 131 10.51 -6.62 -17.60
C LEU A 131 10.29 -6.03 -16.20
N GLN A 132 10.05 -4.71 -16.10
CA GLN A 132 9.73 -4.07 -14.83
C GLN A 132 8.41 -4.60 -14.25
N ASN A 133 7.38 -4.71 -15.09
CA ASN A 133 6.09 -5.23 -14.70
C ASN A 133 6.18 -6.69 -14.27
N GLN A 134 6.87 -7.52 -15.05
CA GLN A 134 7.10 -8.92 -14.72
C GLN A 134 7.82 -9.08 -13.37
N ALA A 135 8.84 -8.25 -13.10
CA ALA A 135 9.55 -8.30 -11.83
C ALA A 135 8.65 -7.96 -10.63
N ALA A 136 7.78 -6.96 -10.77
CA ALA A 136 6.82 -6.59 -9.73
C ALA A 136 5.74 -7.67 -9.52
N LEU A 137 5.25 -8.30 -10.58
CA LEU A 137 4.32 -9.45 -10.48
C LEU A 137 4.98 -10.64 -9.80
N ASN A 138 6.21 -11.02 -10.21
CA ASN A 138 6.97 -12.09 -9.59
C ASN A 138 7.20 -11.82 -8.09
N TRP A 139 7.48 -10.57 -7.71
CA TRP A 139 7.57 -10.19 -6.31
C TRP A 139 6.27 -10.48 -5.55
N LEU A 140 5.11 -10.16 -6.11
CA LEU A 140 3.81 -10.39 -5.46
C LEU A 140 3.47 -11.88 -5.39
N VAL A 141 3.76 -12.66 -6.43
CA VAL A 141 3.63 -14.13 -6.42
C VAL A 141 4.45 -14.73 -5.28
N ASN A 142 5.73 -14.35 -5.17
CA ASN A 142 6.63 -14.83 -4.11
C ASN A 142 6.18 -14.37 -2.71
N GLN A 143 5.49 -13.22 -2.60
CA GLN A 143 4.85 -12.85 -1.33
C GLN A 143 3.70 -13.81 -1.01
N GLY A 144 2.85 -14.13 -1.99
CA GLY A 144 1.70 -15.02 -1.83
C GLY A 144 2.06 -16.40 -1.26
N GLU A 145 3.09 -17.03 -1.83
CA GLU A 145 3.61 -18.35 -1.40
C GLU A 145 3.86 -18.44 0.11
N LYS A 146 4.24 -17.34 0.75
CA LYS A 146 4.60 -17.26 2.17
C LYS A 146 3.53 -16.63 3.04
N ARG A 147 2.41 -16.19 2.45
CA ARG A 147 1.43 -15.29 3.07
C ARG A 147 -0.02 -15.73 2.90
N GLY A 148 -0.23 -17.00 2.57
CA GLY A 148 -1.55 -17.62 2.58
C GLY A 148 -2.46 -17.25 1.41
N PHE A 149 -1.92 -16.72 0.31
CA PHE A 149 -2.69 -16.48 -0.91
C PHE A 149 -1.89 -16.85 -2.16
N SER A 150 -2.57 -17.15 -3.25
CA SER A 150 -1.99 -17.23 -4.59
C SER A 150 -2.73 -16.26 -5.52
N LEU A 151 -2.12 -15.88 -6.64
CA LEU A 151 -2.83 -15.12 -7.66
C LEU A 151 -3.56 -16.10 -8.58
N MET A 152 -4.86 -15.87 -8.83
CA MET A 152 -5.63 -16.69 -9.77
C MET A 152 -4.97 -16.61 -11.15
N GLN A 153 -4.93 -17.69 -11.93
CA GLN A 153 -4.33 -17.67 -13.27
C GLN A 153 -5.38 -17.41 -14.36
N ASN A 154 -4.96 -16.76 -15.45
CA ASN A 154 -5.67 -16.67 -16.72
C ASN A 154 -5.45 -17.94 -17.56
N THR A 155 -6.23 -18.09 -18.62
CA THR A 155 -5.92 -19.03 -19.71
C THR A 155 -4.49 -18.75 -20.21
N GLY A 156 -3.59 -19.73 -20.08
CA GLY A 156 -2.16 -19.56 -20.38
C GLY A 156 -1.24 -19.29 -19.17
N GLN A 157 -1.69 -19.61 -17.94
CA GLN A 157 -0.88 -19.60 -16.70
C GLN A 157 -0.37 -18.22 -16.22
N GLN A 158 -0.74 -17.12 -16.87
CA GLN A 158 -0.40 -15.78 -16.38
C GLN A 158 -1.27 -15.39 -15.17
N PRO A 159 -0.72 -14.77 -14.12
CA PRO A 159 -1.52 -14.27 -13.01
C PRO A 159 -2.57 -13.24 -13.45
N LYS A 160 -3.80 -13.36 -12.94
CA LYS A 160 -4.89 -12.37 -12.99
C LYS A 160 -4.56 -11.18 -12.08
N CYS A 161 -3.49 -10.48 -12.41
CA CYS A 161 -3.02 -9.33 -11.67
C CYS A 161 -2.43 -8.30 -12.62
N ASN A 162 -2.94 -7.09 -12.55
CA ASN A 162 -2.50 -5.94 -13.33
C ASN A 162 -1.73 -4.97 -12.42
N ILE A 163 -0.70 -4.36 -12.99
CA ILE A 163 -0.06 -3.19 -12.41
C ILE A 163 -0.79 -1.97 -12.96
N VAL A 164 -1.52 -1.27 -12.09
CA VAL A 164 -2.34 -0.11 -12.48
C VAL A 164 -1.64 1.21 -12.21
N GLY A 165 -0.50 1.19 -11.49
CA GLY A 165 0.28 2.38 -11.24
C GLY A 165 1.67 2.08 -10.68
N TYR A 166 2.63 2.93 -11.05
CA TYR A 166 3.95 3.00 -10.44
C TYR A 166 4.25 4.46 -10.11
N TYR A 167 4.52 4.75 -8.84
CA TYR A 167 4.69 6.13 -8.36
C TYR A 167 5.99 6.25 -7.57
N GLN A 168 6.74 7.31 -7.86
CA GLN A 168 7.86 7.73 -7.01
C GLN A 168 7.37 8.78 -6.03
N HIS A 169 7.58 8.51 -4.74
CA HIS A 169 7.24 9.39 -3.64
C HIS A 169 8.50 10.12 -3.19
N ARG A 170 8.40 11.44 -3.03
CA ARG A 170 9.47 12.28 -2.49
C ARG A 170 8.88 13.38 -1.63
N PHE A 171 9.27 13.41 -0.37
CA PHE A 171 8.85 14.43 0.61
C PHE A 171 9.89 14.58 1.70
N LYS A 172 9.78 15.61 2.53
CA LYS A 172 10.74 15.88 3.62
C LYS A 172 10.04 15.89 4.98
N LYS A 173 10.72 15.44 6.04
CA LYS A 173 10.17 15.49 7.42
C LYS A 173 10.03 16.93 7.94
N LYS A 174 10.96 17.80 7.53
CA LYS A 174 11.01 19.26 7.76
C LYS A 174 11.46 19.92 6.45
N ALA A 175 11.16 21.20 6.24
CA ALA A 175 11.47 21.90 4.99
C ALA A 175 12.93 21.76 4.52
N ASP A 176 13.88 21.77 5.47
CA ASP A 176 15.32 21.71 5.19
C ASP A 176 15.94 20.31 5.34
N ALA A 177 15.13 19.30 5.66
CA ALA A 177 15.64 17.94 5.85
C ALA A 177 15.96 17.25 4.52
N LYS A 178 16.85 16.24 4.59
CA LYS A 178 17.06 15.30 3.47
C LYS A 178 15.72 14.63 3.09
N PRO A 179 15.41 14.51 1.80
CA PRO A 179 14.15 13.94 1.36
C PRO A 179 14.10 12.44 1.65
N ILE A 180 12.92 11.96 2.04
CA ILE A 180 12.55 10.55 2.02
C ILE A 180 12.12 10.24 0.59
N THR A 181 12.67 9.17 0.02
CA THR A 181 12.31 8.67 -1.30
C THR A 181 11.96 7.20 -1.26
N PHE A 182 10.88 6.83 -1.95
CA PHE A 182 10.55 5.43 -2.21
C PHE A 182 9.57 5.31 -3.37
N SER A 183 9.43 4.10 -3.90
CA SER A 183 8.45 3.81 -4.95
C SER A 183 7.28 3.00 -4.42
N SER A 184 6.10 3.14 -5.03
CA SER A 184 5.00 2.20 -4.83
C SER A 184 4.48 1.66 -6.15
N VAL A 185 4.03 0.42 -6.12
CA VAL A 185 3.32 -0.28 -7.19
C VAL A 185 1.90 -0.54 -6.72
N ASP A 186 0.94 -0.16 -7.55
CA ASP A 186 -0.47 -0.44 -7.34
C ASP A 186 -0.85 -1.68 -8.14
N PHE A 187 -1.17 -2.75 -7.42
CA PHE A 187 -1.63 -4.02 -7.95
C PHE A 187 -3.16 -4.12 -7.84
N GLN A 188 -3.79 -4.70 -8.85
CA GLN A 188 -5.20 -5.08 -8.83
C GLN A 188 -5.39 -6.43 -9.50
N GLY A 189 -6.21 -7.29 -8.92
CA GLY A 189 -6.39 -8.63 -9.48
C GLY A 189 -7.34 -9.50 -8.69
N ILE A 190 -7.25 -10.80 -8.96
CA ILE A 190 -7.97 -11.84 -8.22
C ILE A 190 -6.93 -12.75 -7.56
N LEU A 191 -7.09 -12.94 -6.26
CA LEU A 191 -6.31 -13.89 -5.48
C LEU A 191 -7.20 -15.03 -4.98
N THR A 192 -6.59 -16.16 -4.72
CA THR A 192 -7.19 -17.32 -4.08
C THR A 192 -6.58 -17.49 -2.70
N VAL A 193 -7.41 -17.61 -1.67
CA VAL A 193 -6.94 -17.88 -0.30
C VAL A 193 -6.42 -19.32 -0.24
N THR A 194 -5.17 -19.50 0.15
CA THR A 194 -4.55 -20.83 0.32
C THR A 194 -4.48 -21.24 1.79
N HIS A 195 -4.21 -20.29 2.69
CA HIS A 195 -4.15 -20.52 4.14
C HIS A 195 -4.85 -19.36 4.86
N PRO A 196 -6.11 -19.55 5.33
CA PRO A 196 -6.93 -18.47 5.89
C PRO A 196 -6.28 -17.70 7.04
N GLU A 197 -5.64 -18.39 7.99
CA GLU A 197 -5.01 -17.75 9.15
C GLU A 197 -3.80 -16.89 8.73
N LEU A 198 -2.89 -17.44 7.92
CA LEU A 198 -1.74 -16.70 7.38
C LEU A 198 -2.16 -15.50 6.52
N PHE A 199 -3.26 -15.65 5.76
CA PHE A 199 -3.77 -14.54 4.96
C PHE A 199 -4.46 -13.49 5.82
N SER A 200 -5.18 -13.89 6.86
CA SER A 200 -5.74 -12.97 7.87
C SER A 200 -4.62 -12.13 8.50
N ASP A 201 -3.53 -12.75 8.94
CA ASP A 201 -2.35 -12.03 9.45
C ASP A 201 -1.73 -11.11 8.41
N THR A 202 -1.72 -11.55 7.15
CA THR A 202 -1.23 -10.74 6.03
C THR A 202 -2.09 -9.51 5.78
N LEU A 203 -3.43 -9.61 5.87
CA LEU A 203 -4.33 -8.47 5.76
C LEU A 203 -4.06 -7.47 6.90
N TYR A 204 -3.86 -7.96 8.12
CA TYR A 204 -3.65 -7.14 9.31
C TYR A 204 -2.29 -6.44 9.32
N GLN A 205 -1.21 -7.17 9.01
CA GLN A 205 0.14 -6.64 9.04
C GLN A 205 0.50 -5.89 7.75
N GLY A 206 -0.17 -6.20 6.64
CA GLY A 206 0.12 -5.70 5.31
C GLY A 206 1.43 -6.22 4.72
N ILE A 207 1.69 -5.94 3.45
CA ILE A 207 2.90 -6.42 2.75
C ILE A 207 3.80 -5.31 2.19
N GLY A 208 5.08 -5.61 2.02
CA GLY A 208 6.07 -4.64 1.52
C GLY A 208 6.57 -3.64 2.57
N LYS A 209 7.39 -2.68 2.13
CA LYS A 209 7.93 -1.60 2.98
C LYS A 209 7.04 -0.36 2.91
N SER A 210 7.47 0.73 3.56
CA SER A 210 6.77 2.03 3.58
C SER A 210 5.32 1.98 4.08
N LYS A 211 4.99 1.04 4.97
CA LYS A 211 3.64 0.89 5.54
C LYS A 211 3.15 2.13 6.31
N GLY A 212 4.07 2.87 6.93
CA GLY A 212 3.79 4.16 7.56
C GLY A 212 3.49 5.30 6.58
N PHE A 213 3.58 5.05 5.27
CA PHE A 213 3.37 6.05 4.22
C PHE A 213 2.30 5.60 3.20
N GLY A 214 1.32 4.82 3.65
CA GLY A 214 0.16 4.48 2.80
C GLY A 214 0.34 3.24 1.92
N CYS A 215 1.31 2.36 2.24
CA CYS A 215 1.54 1.10 1.54
C CYS A 215 1.16 -0.12 2.39
N GLY A 216 0.96 -1.25 1.72
CA GLY A 216 0.82 -2.58 2.30
C GLY A 216 -0.59 -2.98 2.70
N LEU A 217 -1.55 -2.04 2.73
CA LEU A 217 -2.95 -2.37 2.98
C LEU A 217 -3.58 -3.05 1.76
N PHE A 218 -4.13 -4.24 1.96
CA PHE A 218 -5.03 -4.90 1.02
C PHE A 218 -6.44 -4.35 1.18
N LEU A 219 -7.06 -4.01 0.05
CA LEU A 219 -8.51 -3.85 -0.05
C LEU A 219 -9.05 -5.08 -0.76
N ILE A 220 -9.94 -5.84 -0.10
CA ILE A 220 -10.50 -7.09 -0.64
C ILE A 220 -12.02 -7.03 -0.73
N LYS A 221 -12.57 -7.72 -1.73
CA LYS A 221 -14.01 -7.98 -1.88
C LYS A 221 -14.21 -9.37 -2.47
N ARG A 222 -15.36 -10.00 -2.19
CA ARG A 222 -15.71 -11.31 -2.77
C ARG A 222 -15.70 -11.23 -4.29
N TYR A 223 -15.07 -12.20 -4.93
CA TYR A 223 -15.18 -12.44 -6.37
C TYR A 223 -16.36 -13.39 -6.58
N GLN A 224 -17.41 -12.91 -7.25
CA GLN A 224 -18.60 -13.69 -7.60
C GLN A 224 -18.40 -14.32 -8.96
#